data_AF-A0A0N0BDB3-F1
#
_entry.id   AF-A0A0N0BDB3-F1
#
_cell.length_a   1.000
_cell.length_b   1.000
_cell.length_c   1.000
_cell.angle_alpha   90.00
_cell.angle_beta   90.00
_cell.angle_gamma   90.00
#
_symmetry.space_group_name_H-M   'P 1'
#
loop_
_entity.id
_entity.type
_entity.pdbx_description
1 polymer ?
#
loop_
_entity_poly.entity_id
_entity_poly.type
_entity_poly.pdbx_seq_one_letter_code
_entity_poly.pdbx_strand_id
1 'polypeptide(L)'
;MELFVSVTVQSDSVGIVPRKFTRFLISAEPESEDDAAESGIFDLQDETLSRYSETCSNAVVETSKVVKEKISVAWISPSEGSGCIFIR
;
A
#
# COMPACT_ATOMS: atom_id res chain seq x y z
N MET A 1 10.27 -14.93 -10.93
CA MET A 1 10.92 -13.61 -11.05
C MET A 1 10.04 -12.64 -10.27
N GLU A 2 10.55 -12.00 -9.22
CA GLU A 2 9.75 -11.09 -8.40
C GLU A 2 9.77 -9.69 -9.03
N LEU A 3 8.61 -9.06 -9.15
CA LEU A 3 8.44 -7.72 -9.69
C LEU A 3 8.39 -6.72 -8.54
N PHE A 4 9.09 -5.60 -8.73
CA PHE A 4 9.06 -4.45 -7.83
C PHE A 4 8.24 -3.34 -8.47
N VAL A 5 7.20 -2.89 -7.79
CA VAL A 5 6.38 -1.74 -8.23
C VAL A 5 6.17 -0.75 -7.09
N SER A 6 5.86 0.50 -7.44
CA SER A 6 5.50 1.52 -6.45
C SER A 6 4.00 1.69 -6.41
N VAL A 7 3.39 1.45 -5.25
CA VAL A 7 1.99 1.76 -4.97
C VAL A 7 1.92 3.17 -4.42
N THR A 8 1.13 4.03 -5.06
CA THR A 8 1.02 5.44 -4.71
C THR A 8 -0.41 5.83 -4.43
N VAL A 9 -0.65 6.41 -3.25
CA VAL A 9 -1.89 7.13 -2.94
C VAL A 9 -1.61 8.61 -3.09
N GLN A 10 -2.35 9.26 -3.99
CA GLN A 10 -2.18 10.68 -4.28
C GLN A 10 -3.54 11.37 -4.32
N SER A 11 -3.62 12.54 -3.70
CA SER A 11 -4.79 13.40 -3.79
C SER A 11 -4.94 13.99 -5.19
N ASP A 12 -6.18 14.10 -5.65
CA ASP A 12 -6.48 14.82 -6.89
C ASP A 12 -6.10 16.31 -6.77
N SER A 13 -5.41 16.81 -7.80
CA SER A 13 -4.92 18.19 -7.92
C SER A 13 -5.72 19.01 -8.94
N VAL A 14 -6.93 18.57 -9.31
CA VAL A 14 -7.84 19.32 -10.18
C VAL A 14 -8.42 20.53 -9.40
N GLY A 15 -7.62 21.59 -9.23
CA GLY A 15 -8.02 22.83 -8.56
C GLY A 15 -6.84 23.74 -8.19
N ILE A 16 -7.15 24.98 -7.79
CA ILE A 16 -6.15 25.99 -7.36
C ILE A 16 -5.51 25.60 -6.01
N VAL A 17 -6.21 24.80 -5.19
CA VAL A 17 -5.71 24.30 -3.90
C VAL A 17 -5.67 22.77 -3.97
N PRO A 18 -4.49 22.14 -3.88
CA PRO A 18 -4.38 20.69 -3.88
C PRO A 18 -5.12 20.10 -2.66
N ARG A 19 -5.91 19.06 -2.88
CA ARG A 19 -6.52 18.30 -1.78
C ARG A 19 -5.41 17.63 -0.98
N LYS A 20 -5.65 17.38 0.30
CA LYS A 20 -4.67 16.78 1.21
C LYS A 20 -5.34 15.74 2.09
N PHE A 21 -4.57 14.76 2.53
CA PHE A 21 -5.01 13.74 3.48
C PHE A 21 -4.00 13.61 4.63
N THR A 22 -4.46 13.05 5.73
CA THR A 22 -3.62 12.75 6.92
C THR A 22 -3.56 11.26 7.22
N ARG A 23 -4.57 10.51 6.78
CA ARG A 23 -4.72 9.08 7.03
C ARG A 23 -4.83 8.31 5.74
N PHE A 24 -4.31 7.09 5.75
CA PHE A 24 -4.46 6.15 4.65
C PHE A 24 -4.32 4.72 5.18
N LEU A 25 -4.85 3.78 4.41
CA LEU A 25 -4.58 2.36 4.57
C LEU A 25 -4.34 1.83 3.15
N ILE A 26 -3.23 1.13 2.96
CA ILE A 26 -2.92 0.40 1.73
C ILE A 26 -2.83 -1.06 2.12
N SER A 27 -3.59 -1.91 1.45
CA SER A 27 -3.63 -3.35 1.70
C SER A 27 -3.42 -4.15 0.43
N ALA A 28 -2.85 -5.34 0.57
CA ALA A 28 -2.70 -6.31 -0.51
C ALA A 28 -3.40 -7.62 -0.12
N GLU A 29 -4.43 -7.98 -0.87
CA GLU A 29 -5.27 -9.15 -0.62
C GLU A 29 -5.25 -10.08 -1.83
N PRO A 30 -5.18 -11.41 -1.67
CA PRO A 30 -5.36 -12.32 -2.79
C PRO A 30 -6.80 -12.23 -3.31
N GLU A 31 -7.01 -12.47 -4.61
CA GLU A 31 -8.36 -12.58 -5.17
C GLU A 31 -9.06 -13.87 -4.73
N SER A 32 -8.30 -14.93 -4.50
CA SER A 32 -8.81 -16.21 -3.99
C SER A 32 -9.09 -16.15 -2.49
N GLU A 33 -10.06 -16.96 -2.06
CA GLU A 33 -10.37 -17.16 -0.64
C GLU A 33 -9.46 -18.23 0.03
N ASP A 34 -8.47 -18.74 -0.71
CA ASP A 34 -7.51 -19.70 -0.19
C ASP A 34 -6.55 -19.02 0.79
N ASP A 35 -6.55 -19.44 2.05
CA ASP A 35 -5.67 -18.90 3.10
C ASP A 35 -4.16 -19.05 2.79
N ALA A 36 -3.81 -19.92 1.84
CA ALA A 36 -2.43 -20.13 1.38
C ALA A 36 -2.02 -19.19 0.23
N ALA A 37 -2.95 -18.40 -0.31
CA ALA A 37 -2.67 -17.50 -1.42
C ALA A 37 -1.81 -16.32 -0.97
N GLU A 38 -0.71 -16.10 -1.69
CA GLU A 38 0.23 -15.02 -1.39
C GLU A 38 -0.19 -13.73 -2.07
N SER A 39 -0.22 -12.60 -1.34
CA SER A 39 -0.54 -11.27 -1.89
C SER A 39 0.66 -10.34 -2.08
N GLY A 40 1.88 -10.89 -1.99
CA GLY A 40 3.11 -10.10 -2.02
C GLY A 40 3.36 -9.36 -0.71
N ILE A 41 4.42 -8.57 -0.66
CA ILE A 41 4.87 -7.89 0.57
C ILE A 41 5.14 -6.42 0.27
N PHE A 42 4.76 -5.54 1.19
CA PHE A 42 5.15 -4.14 1.12
C PHE A 42 6.58 -3.91 1.61
N ASP A 43 7.32 -3.05 0.93
CA ASP A 43 8.63 -2.61 1.38
C ASP A 43 8.58 -1.12 1.70
N LEU A 44 8.76 -0.80 2.98
CA LEU A 44 8.60 0.54 3.52
C LEU A 44 9.88 1.33 3.34
N GLN A 45 9.96 2.10 2.25
CA GLN A 45 11.12 2.95 1.98
C GLN A 45 11.22 4.17 2.92
N ASP A 46 10.09 4.61 3.50
CA ASP A 46 10.05 5.71 4.49
C ASP A 46 9.16 5.34 5.69
N GLU A 47 9.79 4.80 6.72
CA GLU A 47 9.14 4.40 7.98
C GLU A 47 8.67 5.60 8.82
N THR A 48 9.15 6.81 8.51
CA THR A 48 8.73 8.02 9.24
C THR A 48 7.31 8.44 8.85
N LEU A 49 6.86 8.08 7.64
CA LEU A 49 5.56 8.44 7.10
C LEU A 49 4.57 7.28 7.07
N SER A 50 5.07 6.05 7.00
CA SER A 50 4.29 4.82 6.83
C SER A 50 4.80 3.70 7.73
N ARG A 51 3.90 2.82 8.16
CA ARG A 51 4.22 1.66 8.99
C ARG A 51 3.24 0.53 8.70
N TYR A 52 3.62 -0.69 9.05
CA TYR A 52 2.67 -1.80 9.06
C TYR A 52 1.56 -1.57 10.10
N SER A 53 0.35 -1.95 9.72
CA SER A 53 -0.81 -1.97 10.61
C SER A 53 -0.61 -3.01 11.71
N GLU A 54 -0.97 -2.66 12.94
CA GLU A 54 -0.98 -3.59 14.07
C GLU A 54 -2.23 -4.48 14.10
N THR A 55 -3.27 -4.12 13.34
CA THR A 55 -4.58 -4.75 13.40
C THR A 55 -4.96 -5.50 12.13
N CYS A 56 -4.26 -5.25 11.01
CA CYS A 56 -4.54 -5.86 9.72
C CYS A 56 -3.25 -6.42 9.13
N SER A 57 -3.22 -7.72 8.87
CA SER A 57 -2.11 -8.39 8.21
C SER A 57 -1.92 -7.83 6.80
N ASN A 58 -0.67 -7.67 6.37
CA ASN A 58 -0.30 -7.15 5.05
C ASN A 58 -0.98 -5.82 4.66
N ALA A 59 -1.09 -4.90 5.65
CA ALA A 59 -1.58 -3.56 5.45
C ALA A 59 -0.61 -2.52 5.99
N VAL A 60 -0.52 -1.39 5.30
CA VAL A 60 0.34 -0.24 5.62
C VAL A 60 -0.54 0.96 5.92
N VAL A 61 -0.22 1.69 6.99
CA VAL A 61 -0.96 2.86 7.49
C VAL A 61 -0.04 4.04 7.76
N GLU A 62 -0.60 5.20 8.10
CA GLU A 62 0.20 6.34 8.52
C GLU A 62 0.93 6.12 9.86
N THR A 63 2.17 6.60 9.95
CA THR A 63 2.91 6.69 11.22
C THR A 63 2.45 7.89 12.06
N SER A 64 2.01 8.98 11.40
CA SER A 64 1.58 10.22 12.05
C SER A 64 0.50 10.94 11.25
N LYS A 65 -0.17 11.92 11.89
CA LYS A 65 -1.24 12.74 11.27
C LYS A 65 -0.69 13.95 10.48
N VAL A 66 0.54 13.87 9.99
CA VAL A 66 1.11 14.91 9.12
C VAL A 66 0.32 14.98 7.82
N VAL A 67 -0.01 16.21 7.41
CA VAL A 67 -0.78 16.47 6.19
C VAL A 67 0.11 16.22 4.96
N LYS A 68 -0.41 15.47 3.99
CA LYS A 68 0.31 15.05 2.78
C LYS A 68 -0.61 15.03 1.56
N GLU A 69 0.01 15.17 0.40
CA GLU A 69 -0.65 15.10 -0.93
C GLU A 69 -0.35 13.77 -1.62
N LYS A 70 0.71 13.08 -1.20
CA LYS A 70 1.18 11.83 -1.79
C LYS A 70 1.87 10.96 -0.74
N ILE A 71 1.68 9.65 -0.86
CA ILE A 71 2.51 8.63 -0.20
C ILE A 71 2.78 7.52 -1.21
N SER A 72 3.98 6.96 -1.17
CA SER A 72 4.39 5.85 -2.03
C SER A 72 5.06 4.77 -1.19
N VAL A 73 4.70 3.52 -1.42
CA VAL A 73 5.34 2.34 -0.83
C VAL A 73 5.79 1.42 -1.96
N ALA A 74 6.86 0.66 -1.75
CA ALA A 74 7.20 -0.41 -2.68
C ALA A 74 6.31 -1.63 -2.37
N TRP A 75 5.97 -2.39 -3.40
CA TRP A 75 5.32 -3.70 -3.28
C TRP A 75 6.09 -4.69 -4.13
N ILE A 76 6.39 -5.83 -3.53
CA ILE A 76 7.09 -6.95 -4.13
C ILE A 76 6.04 -8.00 -4.46
N SER A 77 5.97 -8.37 -5.74
CA SER A 77 4.99 -9.36 -6.19
C SER A 77 5.22 -10.71 -5.52
N PRO A 78 4.15 -11.48 -5.26
CA PRO A 78 4.30 -12.87 -4.83
C PRO A 78 4.93 -13.74 -5.93
N SER A 79 5.15 -15.00 -5.59
CA SER A 79 5.71 -15.99 -6.52
C SER A 79 4.82 -16.17 -7.77
N GLU A 80 5.44 -16.61 -8.88
CA GLU A 80 4.70 -16.88 -10.10
C GLU A 80 3.71 -18.03 -9.87
N GLY A 81 2.45 -17.82 -10.25
CA GLY A 81 1.38 -18.78 -10.02
C GLY A 81 0.48 -18.49 -8.81
N SER A 82 0.79 -17.46 -8.01
CA SER A 82 -0.04 -17.04 -6.85
C SER A 82 -1.38 -16.39 -7.24
N GLY A 83 -1.65 -16.20 -8.54
CA GLY A 83 -2.91 -15.69 -9.05
C GLY A 83 -3.00 -14.16 -9.03
N CYS A 84 -4.24 -13.66 -9.05
CA CYS A 84 -4.53 -12.23 -9.02
C CYS A 84 -4.56 -11.70 -7.58
N ILE A 85 -4.28 -10.41 -7.41
CA ILE A 85 -4.30 -9.72 -6.13
C ILE A 85 -5.03 -8.38 -6.26
N PHE A 86 -5.60 -7.90 -5.16
CA PHE A 86 -6.18 -6.58 -5.04
C PHE A 86 -5.28 -5.68 -4.19
N ILE A 87 -4.93 -4.51 -4.73
CA ILE A 87 -4.40 -3.40 -3.94
C ILE A 87 -5.57 -2.47 -3.62
N ARG A 88 -5.81 -2.21 -2.33
CA ARG A 88 -6.90 -1.35 -1.83
C ARG A 88 -6.40 -0.27 -0.90
#